data_AF-A0AAW6TZV7-F1
#
_entry.id   AF-A0AAW6TZV7-F1
#
_cell.length_a   1.000
_cell.length_b   1.000
_cell.length_c   1.000
_cell.angle_alpha   90.00
_cell.angle_beta   90.00
_cell.angle_gamma   90.00
#
_symmetry.space_group_name_H-M   'P 1'
#
loop_
_entity.id
_entity.type
_entity.pdbx_description
1 polymer ?
#
loop_
_entity_poly.entity_id
_entity_poly.type
_entity_poly.pdbx_seq_one_letter_code
_entity_poly.pdbx_strand_id
1 'polypeptide(L)' 'MKTKTFDCVRMKRQGAEQVMKRLEGKTLQEQLEYWQQGTEELKRHQRNLQDTVRP' A
#
# COMPACT_ATOMS: atom_id res chain seq x y z
N MET A 1 -16.42 21.18 15.28
CA MET A 1 -15.66 20.15 14.54
C MET A 1 -14.22 20.61 14.42
N LYS A 2 -13.22 19.80 14.80
CA LYS A 2 -11.82 20.09 14.49
C LYS A 2 -11.60 19.83 13.00
N THR A 3 -11.22 20.84 12.23
CA THR A 3 -10.88 20.66 10.80
C THR A 3 -9.64 19.79 10.72
N LYS A 4 -9.73 18.63 10.07
CA LYS A 4 -8.55 17.81 9.80
C LYS A 4 -7.65 18.59 8.83
N THR A 5 -6.44 18.90 9.28
CA THR A 5 -5.38 19.50 8.44
C THR A 5 -4.83 18.51 7.41
N PHE A 6 -5.13 17.22 7.60
CA PHE A 6 -4.74 16.14 6.74
C PHE A 6 -5.71 15.99 5.56
N ASP A 7 -5.22 16.32 4.37
CA ASP A 7 -5.93 16.11 3.11
C ASP A 7 -5.76 14.65 2.64
N CYS A 8 -6.71 13.81 3.06
CA CYS A 8 -6.73 12.40 2.71
C CYS A 8 -6.95 12.16 1.20
N VAL A 9 -7.57 13.09 0.48
CA VAL A 9 -7.84 12.98 -0.96
C VAL A 9 -6.54 13.20 -1.71
N ARG A 10 -5.81 14.28 -1.38
CA ARG A 10 -4.48 14.55 -1.93
C ARG A 10 -3.52 13.38 -1.66
N MET A 11 -3.51 12.86 -0.43
CA MET A 11 -2.65 11.73 -0.09
C MET A 11 -3.00 10.48 -0.92
N LYS A 12 -4.29 10.14 -1.03
CA LYS A 12 -4.74 9.00 -1.85
C LYS A 12 -4.34 9.16 -3.31
N ARG A 13 -4.47 10.38 -3.86
CA ARG A 13 -4.06 10.69 -5.24
C ARG A 13 -2.56 10.45 -5.44
N GLN A 14 -1.74 10.96 -4.54
CA GLN A 14 -0.28 10.77 -4.56
C GLN A 14 0.11 9.29 -4.45
N GLY A 15 -0.63 8.51 -3.66
CA GLY A 15 -0.44 7.05 -3.58
C GLY A 15 -0.76 6.35 -4.90
N ALA A 16 -1.92 6.68 -5.50
CA ALA A 16 -2.32 6.11 -6.78
C ALA A 16 -1.33 6.45 -7.91
N GLU A 17 -0.87 7.70 -7.99
CA GLU A 17 0.14 8.14 -8.96
C GLU A 17 1.44 7.32 -8.86
N GLN A 18 1.89 7.01 -7.64
CA GLN A 18 3.07 6.18 -7.43
C GLN A 18 2.86 4.73 -7.87
N VAL A 19 1.71 4.14 -7.58
CA VAL A 19 1.37 2.78 -8.05
C VAL A 19 1.35 2.75 -9.58
N MET A 20 0.70 3.73 -10.23
CA MET A 20 0.63 3.79 -11.69
C MET A 20 2.03 3.84 -12.32
N LYS A 21 2.94 4.69 -11.80
CA LYS A 21 4.33 4.75 -12.27
C LYS A 21 5.09 3.44 -12.09
N ARG A 22 4.81 2.67 -11.03
CA ARG A 22 5.46 1.37 -10.78
C ARG A 22 4.93 0.27 -11.70
N LEU A 23 3.68 0.39 -12.16
CA LEU A 23 3.04 -0.57 -13.06
C LEU A 23 3.23 -0.21 -14.54
N GLU A 24 3.66 1.02 -14.84
CA GLU A 24 3.92 1.47 -16.21
C GLU A 24 4.94 0.57 -16.91
N GLY A 25 4.62 0.15 -18.14
CA GLY A 25 5.46 -0.74 -18.94
C GLY A 25 5.45 -2.21 -18.52
N LYS A 26 4.80 -2.58 -17.41
CA LYS A 26 4.67 -3.98 -16.99
C LYS A 26 3.61 -4.72 -17.78
N THR A 27 3.89 -5.95 -18.14
CA THR A 27 2.91 -6.93 -18.63
C THR A 27 1.90 -7.27 -17.53
N LEU A 28 0.75 -7.83 -17.92
CA LEU A 28 -0.28 -8.26 -16.96
C LEU A 28 0.29 -9.20 -15.88
N GLN A 29 1.16 -10.14 -16.26
CA GLN A 29 1.78 -11.07 -15.33
C GLN A 29 2.66 -10.36 -14.28
N GLU A 30 3.49 -9.42 -14.73
CA GLU A 30 4.34 -8.64 -13.82
C GLU A 30 3.54 -7.70 -12.91
N GLN A 31 2.38 -7.21 -13.38
CA GLN A 31 1.46 -6.44 -12.53
C GLN A 31 0.84 -7.34 -11.45
N LEU A 32 0.42 -8.56 -11.80
CA LEU A 32 -0.10 -9.53 -10.84
C LEU A 32 0.94 -9.89 -9.78
N GLU A 33 2.19 -10.12 -10.19
CA GLU A 33 3.30 -10.40 -9.28
C GLU A 33 3.58 -9.23 -8.33
N TYR A 34 3.54 -7.98 -8.82
CA TYR A 34 3.67 -6.79 -7.98
C TYR A 34 2.62 -6.79 -6.85
N TRP A 35 1.36 -7.07 -7.19
CA TRP A 35 0.28 -7.10 -6.20
C TRP A 35 0.40 -8.25 -5.23
N GLN A 36 0.81 -9.43 -5.71
CA GLN A 36 0.99 -10.61 -4.87
C GLN A 36 2.11 -10.41 -3.86
N GLN A 37 3.27 -9.90 -4.30
CA GLN A 37 4.39 -9.57 -3.44
C GLN A 37 3.99 -8.54 -2.38
N GLY A 38 3.41 -7.41 -2.80
CA GLY A 38 2.99 -6.36 -1.86
C GLY A 38 1.97 -6.85 -0.82
N THR A 39 1.08 -7.77 -1.21
CA THR A 39 0.12 -8.40 -0.28
C THR A 39 0.81 -9.28 0.75
N GLU A 40 1.77 -10.11 0.33
CA GLU A 40 2.52 -10.98 1.25
C GLU A 40 3.38 -10.17 2.23
N GLU A 41 3.99 -9.08 1.77
CA GLU A 41 4.73 -8.16 2.64
C GLU A 41 3.82 -7.51 3.68
N LEU A 42 2.63 -7.05 3.27
CA LEU A 42 1.66 -6.46 4.17
C LEU A 42 1.19 -7.47 5.23
N LYS A 43 0.87 -8.71 4.82
CA LYS A 43 0.51 -9.79 5.76
C LYS A 43 1.63 -10.07 6.74
N ARG A 44 2.89 -10.12 6.28
CA ARG A 44 4.06 -10.31 7.15
C ARG A 44 4.18 -9.17 8.16
N HIS A 45 4.02 -7.92 7.72
CA HIS A 45 4.06 -6.77 8.61
C HIS A 45 2.92 -6.81 9.65
N GLN A 46 1.71 -7.16 9.24
CA GLN A 46 0.56 -7.31 10.15
C GLN A 46 0.78 -8.42 11.19
N ARG A 47 1.32 -9.58 10.79
CA ARG A 47 1.69 -10.65 11.74
C ARG A 47 2.70 -10.15 12.76
N ASN A 48 3.78 -9.52 12.30
CA ASN A 48 4.80 -8.97 13.20
C ASN A 48 4.19 -7.98 14.20
N LEU A 49 3.34 -7.05 13.74
CA LEU A 49 2.65 -6.11 14.63
C LEU A 49 1.74 -6.82 15.63
N GLN A 50 1.00 -7.85 15.22
CA GLN A 50 0.17 -8.63 16.13
C GLN A 50 0.99 -9.38 17.18
N ASP A 51 2.14 -9.93 16.79
CA ASP A 51 3.05 -10.63 17.70
C ASP A 51 3.73 -9.64 18.67
N THR A 52 3.92 -8.38 18.27
CA THR A 52 4.49 -7.35 19.17
C THR A 52 3.47 -6.81 20.17
N VAL A 53 2.18 -6.91 19.86
CA VAL A 53 1.06 -6.40 20.69
C VAL A 53 0.49 -7.49 21.61
N ARG A 54 0.78 -8.76 21.34
CA ARG A 54 0.36 -9.90 22.17
C ARG A 54 1.47 -10.17 23.21
N PRO A 55 1.17 -10.13 24.53
CA PRO A 55 2.16 -10.40 25.58
C PRO A 55 2.64 -11.84 25.59
#